data_AF-A0A9D3Z029-F1
#
_entry.id   AF-A0A9D3Z029-F1
#
_cell.length_a   1.000
_cell.length_b   1.000
_cell.length_c   1.000
_cell.angle_alpha   90.00
_cell.angle_beta   90.00
_cell.angle_gamma   90.00
#
_symmetry.space_group_name_H-M   'P 1'
#
loop_
_entity.id
_entity.type
_entity.pdbx_description
1 polymer ?
#
loop_
_entity_poly.entity_id
_entity_poly.type
_entity_poly.pdbx_seq_one_letter_code
_entity_poly.pdbx_strand_id
1 'polypeptide(L)'
;MNGTKLMQLIKVALFGSSTLLCVLAMFLPYWFTFTLKISRDVGIGKEERSATVNVGLFFIDNGKFMMSMVSHMDKANNMQAIPGIWKMSMLFFGLGTSGIFVCTIAALIYFCRKYNSATGEMCLAAFMIPTAVCQVLGLIFAFLTKSLTESWEQYNIHSFYMQTTDAPEFNYNFGVYVAAVGAAIGVVGLVVAWLQACQLCHHVENVRYQMLHAALTEEEKGYYTGSKGMGIEEKPGFRYDGRYGDEME
;
A
#
# COMPACT_ATOMS: atom_id res chain seq x y z
N MET A 1 -16.56 0.78 24.71
CA MET A 1 -15.68 1.57 23.81
C MET A 1 -16.57 2.10 22.68
N ASN A 2 -16.62 3.42 22.46
CA ASN A 2 -17.51 4.01 21.44
C ASN A 2 -17.20 3.40 20.06
N GLY A 3 -18.24 3.05 19.28
CA GLY A 3 -18.10 2.36 17.99
C GLY A 3 -17.15 3.07 17.00
N THR A 4 -17.09 4.40 17.05
CA THR A 4 -16.19 5.22 16.23
C THR A 4 -14.71 4.99 16.57
N LYS A 5 -14.37 4.86 17.86
CA LYS A 5 -12.99 4.60 18.30
C LYS A 5 -12.55 3.17 17.96
N LEU A 6 -13.47 2.21 17.99
CA LEU A 6 -13.21 0.85 17.52
C LEU A 6 -12.88 0.82 16.02
N MET A 7 -13.68 1.50 15.19
CA MET A 7 -13.41 1.58 13.75
C MET A 7 -12.08 2.26 13.43
N GLN A 8 -11.71 3.32 14.16
CA GLN A 8 -10.40 3.94 13.99
C GLN A 8 -9.25 2.99 14.33
N LEU A 9 -9.39 2.23 15.42
CA LEU A 9 -8.40 1.23 15.81
C LEU A 9 -8.25 0.15 14.74
N ILE A 10 -9.36 -0.36 14.20
CA ILE A 10 -9.36 -1.35 13.12
C ILE A 10 -8.66 -0.79 11.88
N LYS A 11 -8.96 0.45 11.47
CA LYS A 11 -8.30 1.11 10.34
C LYS A 11 -6.79 1.22 10.54
N VAL A 12 -6.34 1.65 11.72
CA VAL A 12 -4.90 1.74 12.05
C VAL A 12 -4.25 0.36 12.02
N ALA A 13 -4.91 -0.67 12.56
CA ALA A 13 -4.40 -2.04 12.54
C ALA A 13 -4.29 -2.59 11.10
N LEU A 14 -5.29 -2.37 10.25
CA LEU A 14 -5.28 -2.79 8.85
C LEU A 14 -4.19 -2.09 8.04
N PHE A 15 -4.07 -0.76 8.16
CA PHE A 15 -3.01 -0.02 7.48
C PHE A 15 -1.63 -0.33 8.03
N GLY A 16 -1.47 -0.47 9.34
CA GLY A 16 -0.20 -0.83 9.95
C GLY A 16 0.28 -2.21 9.52
N SER A 17 -0.60 -3.21 9.53
CA SER A 17 -0.27 -4.56 9.08
C SER A 17 0.01 -4.63 7.58
N SER A 18 -0.80 -3.96 6.74
CA SER A 18 -0.56 -3.88 5.30
C SER A 18 0.79 -3.22 4.98
N THR A 19 1.09 -2.08 5.60
CA THR A 19 2.39 -1.39 5.44
C THR A 19 3.55 -2.26 5.88
N LEU A 20 3.46 -2.94 7.03
CA LEU A 20 4.51 -3.81 7.52
C LEU A 20 4.78 -4.98 6.55
N LEU A 21 3.72 -5.62 6.05
CA LEU A 21 3.84 -6.73 5.09
C LEU A 21 4.40 -6.27 3.74
N CYS A 22 3.93 -5.13 3.20
CA CYS A 22 4.42 -4.60 1.93
C CYS A 22 5.89 -4.15 2.02
N VAL A 23 6.27 -3.46 3.10
CA VAL A 23 7.68 -3.07 3.34
C VAL A 23 8.55 -4.31 3.49
N LEU A 24 8.13 -5.29 4.30
CA LEU A 24 8.87 -6.54 4.47
C LEU A 24 9.01 -7.26 3.13
N ALA A 25 7.97 -7.30 2.31
CA ALA A 25 8.04 -7.87 0.97
C ALA A 25 9.04 -7.10 0.09
N MET A 26 9.07 -5.77 0.09
CA MET A 26 10.05 -5.00 -0.71
C MET A 26 11.51 -5.40 -0.42
N PHE A 27 11.83 -5.70 0.84
CA PHE A 27 13.19 -6.05 1.27
C PHE A 27 13.50 -7.55 1.18
N LEU A 28 12.51 -8.42 0.97
CA LEU A 28 12.75 -9.85 0.84
C LEU A 28 13.40 -10.19 -0.52
N PRO A 29 14.55 -10.89 -0.55
CA PRO A 29 15.18 -11.35 -1.78
C PRO A 29 14.52 -12.63 -2.36
N TYR A 30 13.24 -12.86 -2.08
CA TYR A 30 12.52 -14.11 -2.37
C TYR A 30 11.19 -13.85 -3.10
N TRP A 31 11.18 -12.97 -4.09
CA TRP A 31 9.99 -12.77 -4.95
C TRP A 31 9.92 -13.83 -6.05
N PHE A 32 11.07 -14.06 -6.66
CA PHE A 32 11.22 -14.94 -7.80
C PHE A 32 12.40 -15.89 -7.57
N THR A 33 12.29 -17.06 -8.16
CA THR A 33 13.36 -18.03 -8.22
C THR A 33 13.63 -18.34 -9.68
N PHE A 34 14.86 -18.06 -10.10
CA PHE A 34 15.37 -18.36 -11.42
C PHE A 34 16.16 -19.66 -11.36
N THR A 35 15.79 -20.64 -12.18
CA THR A 35 16.61 -21.84 -12.35
C THR A 35 17.18 -21.85 -13.76
N LEU A 36 18.51 -21.70 -13.85
CA LEU A 36 19.27 -21.75 -15.08
C LEU A 36 19.84 -23.16 -15.23
N LYS A 37 19.49 -23.84 -16.32
CA LYS A 37 20.13 -25.10 -16.73
C LYS A 37 21.21 -24.77 -17.76
N ILE A 38 22.46 -24.99 -17.38
CA ILE A 38 23.62 -24.77 -18.25
C ILE A 38 24.09 -26.16 -18.69
N SER A 39 23.99 -26.44 -19.98
CA SER A 39 24.57 -27.65 -20.59
C SER A 39 25.90 -27.25 -21.22
N ARG A 40 27.00 -27.83 -20.77
CA ARG A 40 28.33 -27.62 -21.37
C ARG A 40 28.73 -28.89 -22.11
N ASP A 41 29.02 -28.75 -23.40
CA ASP A 41 29.58 -29.85 -24.19
C ASP A 41 31.08 -29.92 -23.91
N VAL A 42 31.52 -30.90 -23.13
CA VAL A 42 32.93 -31.07 -22.74
C VAL A 42 33.49 -32.33 -23.39
N GLY A 43 33.46 -32.41 -24.73
CA GLY A 43 34.23 -33.34 -25.60
C GLY A 43 34.08 -34.87 -25.39
N ILE A 44 33.57 -35.33 -24.24
CA ILE A 44 33.47 -36.72 -23.78
C ILE A 44 32.08 -36.95 -23.11
N GLY A 45 31.31 -35.89 -22.86
CA GLY A 45 29.92 -35.95 -22.37
C GLY A 45 29.30 -34.56 -22.19
N LYS A 46 27.97 -34.51 -22.06
CA LYS A 46 27.23 -33.30 -21.67
C LYS A 46 27.19 -33.21 -20.15
N GLU A 47 27.79 -32.17 -19.57
CA GLU A 47 27.66 -31.88 -18.15
C GLU A 47 26.54 -30.85 -17.97
N GLU A 48 25.43 -31.25 -17.34
CA GLU A 48 24.32 -30.36 -17.00
C GLU A 48 24.50 -29.83 -15.57
N ARG A 49 24.60 -28.51 -15.43
CA ARG A 49 24.59 -27.83 -14.13
C ARG A 49 23.36 -26.95 -14.01
N SER A 50 22.59 -27.15 -12.94
CA SER A 50 21.48 -26.27 -12.59
C SER A 50 21.93 -25.26 -11.53
N ALA A 51 21.79 -23.97 -11.81
CA ALA A 51 21.99 -22.89 -10.86
C ALA A 51 20.64 -22.26 -10.51
N THR A 52 20.30 -22.26 -9.22
CA THR A 52 19.08 -21.61 -8.71
C THR A 52 19.44 -20.31 -8.01
N VAL A 53 18.84 -19.20 -8.45
CA VAL A 53 19.05 -17.87 -7.89
C VAL A 53 17.72 -17.34 -7.36
N ASN A 54 17.71 -16.92 -6.10
CA ASN A 54 16.59 -16.20 -5.51
C ASN A 54 16.76 -14.70 -5.74
N VAL A 55 15.65 -14.07 -6.09
CA VAL A 55 15.62 -12.69 -6.52
C VAL A 55 14.43 -12.01 -5.86
N GLY A 56 14.69 -10.87 -5.23
CA GLY A 56 13.68 -9.97 -4.68
C GLY A 56 13.24 -8.94 -5.71
N LEU A 57 12.25 -8.13 -5.32
CA LEU A 57 11.78 -7.05 -6.18
C LEU A 57 12.86 -5.97 -6.38
N PHE A 58 13.65 -5.64 -5.35
CA PHE A 58 14.70 -4.62 -5.41
C PHE A 58 16.12 -5.16 -5.23
N PHE A 59 16.24 -6.40 -4.75
CA PHE A 59 17.52 -7.01 -4.41
C PHE A 59 17.70 -8.28 -5.22
N ILE A 60 18.88 -8.43 -5.82
CA ILE A 60 19.31 -9.66 -6.47
C ILE A 60 20.41 -10.23 -5.58
N ASP A 61 20.36 -11.52 -5.25
CA ASP A 61 21.46 -12.18 -4.53
C ASP A 61 22.69 -12.27 -5.43
N ASN A 62 23.53 -11.23 -5.32
CA ASN A 62 24.74 -11.06 -6.12
C ASN A 62 25.72 -12.22 -5.96
N GLY A 63 25.74 -12.93 -4.83
CA GLY A 63 26.73 -14.00 -4.59
C GLY A 63 26.58 -15.18 -5.55
N LYS A 64 25.33 -15.59 -5.82
CA LYS A 64 25.03 -16.69 -6.75
C LYS A 64 24.71 -16.19 -8.15
N PHE A 65 24.04 -15.04 -8.27
CA PHE A 65 23.72 -14.44 -9.55
C PHE A 65 24.97 -13.96 -10.28
N MET A 66 25.88 -13.24 -9.62
CA MET A 66 27.13 -12.82 -10.27
C MET A 66 28.02 -14.02 -10.56
N MET A 67 28.12 -15.03 -9.68
CA MET A 67 28.97 -16.18 -10.00
C MET A 67 28.44 -16.99 -11.19
N SER A 68 27.13 -17.01 -11.42
CA SER A 68 26.48 -17.66 -12.57
C SER A 68 26.40 -16.78 -13.82
N MET A 69 26.36 -15.46 -13.69
CA MET A 69 26.16 -14.51 -14.79
C MET A 69 27.46 -13.75 -15.15
N VAL A 70 28.27 -13.32 -14.17
CA VAL A 70 29.58 -12.67 -14.35
C VAL A 70 30.65 -13.65 -14.84
N SER A 71 30.53 -14.97 -14.62
CA SER A 71 31.39 -15.92 -15.35
C SER A 71 31.16 -15.90 -16.87
N HIS A 72 30.08 -15.25 -17.35
CA HIS A 72 29.70 -15.16 -18.76
C HIS A 72 29.47 -13.74 -19.29
N MET A 73 29.43 -12.72 -18.44
CA MET A 73 29.20 -11.32 -18.85
C MET A 73 30.14 -10.37 -18.12
N ASP A 74 31.18 -9.94 -18.83
CA ASP A 74 32.15 -8.96 -18.34
C ASP A 74 31.52 -7.55 -18.39
N LYS A 75 31.39 -6.91 -17.21
CA LYS A 75 31.30 -5.45 -16.99
C LYS A 75 30.15 -4.63 -17.61
N ALA A 76 28.97 -5.18 -17.87
CA ALA A 76 27.79 -4.37 -18.22
C ALA A 76 26.95 -4.02 -16.96
N ASN A 77 26.58 -2.74 -16.79
CA ASN A 77 25.77 -2.24 -15.67
C ASN A 77 24.51 -3.10 -15.45
N ASN A 78 24.45 -3.78 -14.29
CA ASN A 78 23.47 -4.81 -13.93
C ASN A 78 21.97 -4.39 -14.04
N MET A 79 21.65 -3.10 -14.11
CA MET A 79 20.26 -2.62 -14.34
C MET A 79 19.74 -2.86 -15.76
N GLN A 80 20.61 -3.06 -16.76
CA GLN A 80 20.18 -3.35 -18.13
C GLN A 80 19.67 -4.78 -18.30
N ALA A 81 20.09 -5.70 -17.44
CA ALA A 81 19.68 -7.11 -17.47
C ALA A 81 18.24 -7.36 -16.96
N ILE A 82 17.62 -6.36 -16.32
CA ILE A 82 16.29 -6.51 -15.73
C ILE A 82 15.21 -6.19 -16.78
N PRO A 83 14.27 -7.12 -17.05
CA PRO A 83 13.15 -6.90 -17.97
C PRO A 83 12.34 -5.65 -17.64
N GLY A 84 11.86 -4.95 -18.66
CA GLY A 84 11.10 -3.71 -18.49
C GLY A 84 9.84 -3.86 -17.63
N ILE A 85 9.13 -4.99 -17.76
CA ILE A 85 7.91 -5.29 -16.99
C ILE A 85 8.20 -5.39 -15.49
N TRP A 86 9.34 -5.99 -15.13
CA TRP A 86 9.76 -6.07 -13.73
C TRP A 86 10.12 -4.68 -13.19
N LYS A 87 10.77 -3.81 -13.98
CA LYS A 87 10.99 -2.40 -13.57
C LYS A 87 9.67 -1.65 -13.31
N MET A 88 8.64 -1.91 -14.12
CA MET A 88 7.31 -1.33 -13.89
C MET A 88 6.70 -1.88 -12.59
N SER A 89 6.83 -3.17 -12.31
CA SER A 89 6.43 -3.76 -11.03
C SER A 89 7.12 -3.09 -9.84
N MET A 90 8.45 -2.89 -9.90
CA MET A 90 9.22 -2.18 -8.87
C MET A 90 8.68 -0.77 -8.64
N LEU A 91 8.43 -0.01 -9.71
CA LEU A 91 7.97 1.37 -9.65
C LEU A 91 6.58 1.47 -9.03
N PHE A 92 5.61 0.71 -9.54
CA PHE A 92 4.23 0.76 -9.06
C PHE A 92 4.09 0.22 -7.63
N PHE A 93 4.76 -0.89 -7.31
CA PHE A 93 4.73 -1.45 -5.97
C PHE A 93 5.45 -0.55 -4.96
N GLY A 94 6.56 0.07 -5.35
CA GLY A 94 7.28 1.05 -4.53
C GLY A 94 6.46 2.30 -4.24
N LEU A 95 5.82 2.89 -5.26
CA LEU A 95 4.91 4.04 -5.10
C LEU A 95 3.68 3.69 -4.26
N GLY A 96 3.10 2.52 -4.47
CA GLY A 96 1.99 2.04 -3.66
C GLY A 96 2.39 1.78 -2.20
N THR A 97 3.60 1.30 -1.95
CA THR A 97 4.08 1.05 -0.57
C THR A 97 4.45 2.34 0.17
N SER A 98 5.01 3.34 -0.52
CA SER A 98 5.27 4.64 0.09
C SER A 98 3.96 5.40 0.38
N GLY A 99 2.98 5.32 -0.52
CA GLY A 99 1.65 5.92 -0.30
C GLY A 99 0.94 5.32 0.92
N ILE A 100 0.96 3.99 1.08
CA ILE A 100 0.28 3.35 2.22
C ILE A 100 0.98 3.68 3.54
N PHE A 101 2.31 3.81 3.53
CA PHE A 101 3.07 4.24 4.70
C PHE A 101 2.64 5.64 5.18
N VAL A 102 2.47 6.58 4.25
CA VAL A 102 1.93 7.92 4.56
C VAL A 102 0.51 7.83 5.09
N CYS A 103 -0.36 7.00 4.49
CA CYS A 103 -1.71 6.75 5.00
C CYS A 103 -1.72 6.15 6.40
N THR A 104 -0.81 5.24 6.73
CA THR A 104 -0.66 4.68 8.08
C THR A 104 -0.32 5.76 9.10
N ILE A 105 0.65 6.62 8.78
CA ILE A 105 1.04 7.74 9.67
C ILE A 105 -0.14 8.68 9.87
N ALA A 106 -0.83 9.07 8.79
CA ALA A 106 -2.00 9.95 8.87
C ALA A 106 -3.12 9.31 9.70
N ALA A 107 -3.41 8.02 9.51
CA ALA A 107 -4.39 7.29 10.31
C ALA A 107 -4.02 7.24 11.80
N LEU A 108 -2.73 7.07 12.12
CA LEU A 108 -2.22 7.10 13.50
C LEU A 108 -2.39 8.49 14.12
N ILE A 109 -2.07 9.55 13.38
CA ILE A 109 -2.31 10.94 13.83
C ILE A 109 -3.80 11.15 14.12
N TYR A 110 -4.70 10.71 13.24
CA TYR A 110 -6.15 10.81 13.46
C TYR A 110 -6.62 10.01 14.68
N PHE A 111 -6.04 8.84 14.94
CA PHE A 111 -6.36 8.04 16.12
C PHE A 111 -5.99 8.77 17.43
N CYS A 112 -4.82 9.40 17.46
CA CYS A 112 -4.33 10.18 18.61
C CYS A 112 -5.08 11.51 18.82
N ARG A 113 -5.78 12.02 17.78
CA ARG A 113 -6.55 13.25 17.92
C ARG A 113 -7.84 13.03 18.70
N LYS A 114 -8.17 14.02 19.54
CA LYS A 114 -9.42 14.04 20.32
C LYS A 114 -10.65 14.20 19.43
N TYR A 115 -10.53 14.96 18.34
CA TYR A 115 -11.61 15.23 17.39
C TYR A 115 -11.18 14.87 15.98
N ASN A 116 -12.04 14.14 15.27
CA ASN A 116 -11.83 13.78 13.88
C ASN A 116 -12.45 14.83 12.97
N SER A 117 -11.75 15.17 11.89
CA SER A 117 -12.29 16.01 10.83
C SER A 117 -12.88 15.11 9.74
N ALA A 118 -14.14 15.33 9.37
CA ALA A 118 -14.80 14.63 8.27
C ALA A 118 -14.05 14.81 6.94
N THR A 119 -13.61 16.04 6.65
CA THR A 119 -12.80 16.35 5.48
C THR A 119 -11.47 15.60 5.50
N GLY A 120 -10.84 15.50 6.68
CA GLY A 120 -9.57 14.78 6.84
C GLY A 120 -9.68 13.28 6.55
N GLU A 121 -10.75 12.65 7.03
CA GLU A 121 -11.04 11.23 6.78
C GLU A 121 -11.40 10.96 5.31
N MET A 122 -12.15 11.85 4.67
CA MET A 122 -12.42 11.77 3.22
C MET A 122 -11.15 11.92 2.39
N CYS A 123 -10.29 12.89 2.71
CA CYS A 123 -9.01 13.06 2.00
C CYS A 123 -8.10 11.83 2.17
N LEU A 124 -8.06 11.24 3.36
CA LEU A 124 -7.31 10.02 3.63
C LEU A 124 -7.82 8.85 2.75
N ALA A 125 -9.13 8.63 2.74
CA ALA A 125 -9.77 7.57 1.95
C ALA A 125 -9.57 7.77 0.44
N ALA A 126 -9.69 9.02 -0.04
CA ALA A 126 -9.47 9.36 -1.44
C ALA A 126 -8.01 9.14 -1.87
N PHE A 127 -7.04 9.54 -1.05
CA PHE A 127 -5.61 9.35 -1.35
C PHE A 127 -5.19 7.87 -1.32
N MET A 128 -5.90 7.04 -0.56
CA MET A 128 -5.63 5.60 -0.49
C MET A 128 -6.04 4.86 -1.77
N ILE A 129 -6.95 5.41 -2.59
CA ILE A 129 -7.36 4.80 -3.87
C ILE A 129 -6.18 4.65 -4.84
N PRO A 130 -5.50 5.72 -5.30
CA PRO A 130 -4.39 5.58 -6.25
C PRO A 130 -3.26 4.73 -5.67
N THR A 131 -3.04 4.81 -4.36
CA THR A 131 -2.06 4.00 -3.64
C THR A 131 -2.37 2.50 -3.76
N ALA A 132 -3.60 2.09 -3.47
CA ALA A 132 -4.04 0.70 -3.58
C ALA A 132 -3.99 0.22 -5.03
N VAL A 133 -4.41 1.05 -5.98
CA VAL A 133 -4.31 0.75 -7.42
C VAL A 133 -2.84 0.51 -7.83
N CYS A 134 -1.91 1.36 -7.41
CA CYS A 134 -0.48 1.17 -7.67
C CYS A 134 0.06 -0.14 -7.08
N GLN A 135 -0.33 -0.51 -5.85
CA GLN A 135 0.11 -1.80 -5.27
C GLN A 135 -0.41 -3.00 -6.08
N VAL A 136 -1.70 -2.98 -6.44
CA VAL A 136 -2.32 -4.05 -7.23
C VAL A 136 -1.69 -4.14 -8.62
N LEU A 137 -1.48 -3.02 -9.29
CA LEU A 137 -0.78 -2.98 -10.58
C LEU A 137 0.65 -3.50 -10.47
N GLY A 138 1.38 -3.13 -9.42
CA GLY A 138 2.72 -3.64 -9.14
C GLY A 138 2.75 -5.17 -9.04
N LEU A 139 1.77 -5.76 -8.36
CA LEU A 139 1.60 -7.22 -8.30
C LEU A 139 1.22 -7.84 -9.63
N ILE A 140 0.28 -7.22 -10.38
CA ILE A 140 -0.10 -7.70 -11.71
C ILE A 140 1.12 -7.74 -12.63
N PHE A 141 1.97 -6.71 -12.64
CA PHE A 141 3.21 -6.72 -13.41
C PHE A 141 4.20 -7.79 -12.91
N ALA A 142 4.28 -8.05 -11.60
CA ALA A 142 5.10 -9.15 -11.07
C ALA A 142 4.61 -10.51 -11.57
N PHE A 143 3.29 -10.73 -11.60
CA PHE A 143 2.71 -11.95 -12.16
C PHE A 143 2.96 -12.06 -13.66
N LEU A 144 2.66 -11.00 -14.42
CA LEU A 144 2.89 -10.95 -15.87
C LEU A 144 4.36 -11.16 -16.26
N THR A 145 5.30 -10.83 -15.37
CA THR A 145 6.72 -11.09 -15.59
C THR A 145 6.93 -12.55 -15.97
N LYS A 146 6.34 -13.51 -15.26
CA LYS A 146 6.47 -14.95 -15.57
C LYS A 146 5.97 -15.29 -16.97
N SER A 147 4.77 -14.84 -17.32
CA SER A 147 4.12 -15.16 -18.59
C SER A 147 4.82 -14.53 -19.80
N LEU A 148 5.55 -13.43 -19.59
CA LEU A 148 6.22 -12.71 -20.67
C LEU A 148 7.70 -13.07 -20.78
N THR A 149 8.36 -13.51 -19.71
CA THR A 149 9.80 -13.87 -19.72
C THR A 149 10.12 -15.29 -20.23
N GLU A 150 9.16 -15.98 -20.84
CA GLU A 150 9.40 -17.28 -21.48
C GLU A 150 10.33 -17.20 -22.70
N SER A 151 10.61 -16.00 -23.24
CA SER A 151 11.60 -15.79 -24.31
C SER A 151 12.87 -15.07 -23.83
N TRP A 152 14.03 -15.61 -24.20
CA TRP A 152 15.34 -14.99 -23.97
C TRP A 152 15.47 -13.58 -24.58
N GLU A 153 14.66 -13.26 -25.58
CA GLU A 153 14.66 -11.96 -26.28
C GLU A 153 14.36 -10.77 -25.36
N GLN A 154 13.68 -11.00 -24.24
CA GLN A 154 13.38 -9.94 -23.27
C GLN A 154 14.55 -9.61 -22.34
N TYR A 155 15.54 -10.50 -22.28
CA TYR A 155 16.77 -10.26 -21.55
C TYR A 155 17.78 -9.70 -22.55
N ASN A 156 18.26 -8.48 -22.31
CA ASN A 156 19.24 -7.82 -23.18
C ASN A 156 20.66 -8.40 -22.97
N ILE A 157 20.77 -9.73 -23.10
CA ILE A 157 21.97 -10.52 -22.92
C ILE A 157 22.39 -10.95 -24.32
N HIS A 158 23.45 -10.35 -24.86
CA HIS A 158 23.99 -10.78 -26.16
C HIS A 158 24.47 -12.22 -26.08
N SER A 159 23.92 -13.06 -26.96
CA SER A 159 24.03 -14.53 -27.00
C SER A 159 25.42 -15.12 -27.28
N PHE A 160 26.48 -14.30 -27.38
CA PHE A 160 27.78 -14.76 -27.84
C PHE A 160 28.52 -15.72 -26.86
N TYR A 161 28.08 -15.83 -25.60
CA TYR A 161 28.81 -16.60 -24.57
C TYR A 161 27.97 -17.58 -23.72
N MET A 162 26.65 -17.65 -23.90
CA MET A 162 25.79 -18.58 -23.14
C MET A 162 25.31 -19.73 -24.02
N GLN A 163 25.88 -20.93 -23.84
CA GLN A 163 25.30 -22.20 -24.29
C GLN A 163 24.17 -22.64 -23.34
N THR A 164 23.26 -21.73 -22.98
CA THR A 164 22.03 -22.09 -22.26
C THR A 164 21.03 -22.61 -23.28
N THR A 165 20.75 -23.90 -23.21
CA THR A 165 19.92 -24.62 -24.18
C THR A 165 18.42 -24.36 -23.97
N ASP A 166 18.03 -23.98 -22.75
CA ASP A 166 16.64 -23.79 -22.33
C ASP A 166 16.41 -22.39 -21.74
N ALA A 167 15.18 -21.87 -21.86
CA ALA A 167 14.74 -20.66 -21.16
C ALA A 167 14.85 -20.81 -19.63
N PRO A 168 15.20 -19.75 -18.88
CA PRO A 168 15.26 -19.82 -17.43
C PRO A 168 13.89 -20.17 -16.86
N GLU A 169 13.82 -21.19 -16.00
CA GLU A 169 12.56 -21.50 -15.31
C GLU A 169 12.30 -20.44 -14.25
N PHE A 170 11.17 -19.74 -14.39
CA PHE A 170 10.74 -18.66 -13.50
C PHE A 170 9.61 -19.13 -12.58
N ASN A 171 9.90 -19.17 -11.28
CA ASN A 171 8.91 -19.55 -10.27
C ASN A 171 8.70 -18.42 -9.25
N TYR A 172 7.44 -18.21 -8.84
CA TYR A 172 7.13 -17.30 -7.75
C TYR A 172 7.56 -17.92 -6.42
N ASN A 173 8.03 -17.07 -5.53
CA ASN A 173 8.45 -17.47 -4.20
C ASN A 173 7.69 -16.64 -3.14
N PHE A 174 7.94 -16.92 -1.86
CA PHE A 174 7.19 -16.45 -0.71
C PHE A 174 6.93 -14.93 -0.70
N GLY A 175 7.89 -14.11 -1.14
CA GLY A 175 7.81 -12.66 -1.15
C GLY A 175 6.62 -12.11 -1.96
N VAL A 176 6.29 -12.72 -3.10
CA VAL A 176 5.14 -12.32 -3.93
C VAL A 176 3.83 -12.58 -3.18
N TYR A 177 3.72 -13.71 -2.49
CA TYR A 177 2.52 -14.05 -1.71
C TYR A 177 2.35 -13.13 -0.50
N VAL A 178 3.43 -12.80 0.20
CA VAL A 178 3.40 -11.81 1.30
C VAL A 178 2.95 -10.45 0.79
N ALA A 179 3.48 -10.00 -0.36
CA ALA A 179 3.06 -8.75 -1.00
C ALA A 179 1.59 -8.77 -1.40
N ALA A 180 1.09 -9.89 -1.94
CA ALA A 180 -0.31 -10.06 -2.31
C ALA A 180 -1.25 -10.00 -1.11
N VAL A 181 -0.90 -10.66 -0.01
CA VAL A 181 -1.66 -10.59 1.25
C VAL A 181 -1.64 -9.16 1.82
N GLY A 182 -0.47 -8.51 1.82
CA GLY A 182 -0.33 -7.12 2.24
C GLY A 182 -1.22 -6.16 1.45
N ALA A 183 -1.22 -6.28 0.11
CA ALA A 183 -2.08 -5.48 -0.76
C ALA A 183 -3.57 -5.77 -0.55
N ALA A 184 -3.96 -7.04 -0.38
CA ALA A 184 -5.34 -7.41 -0.10
C ALA A 184 -5.85 -6.79 1.21
N ILE A 185 -5.05 -6.84 2.28
CA ILE A 185 -5.36 -6.18 3.56
C ILE A 185 -5.47 -4.66 3.34
N GLY A 186 -4.61 -4.07 2.51
CA GLY A 186 -4.66 -2.65 2.15
C GLY A 186 -5.97 -2.26 1.46
N VAL A 187 -6.46 -3.09 0.54
CA VAL A 187 -7.77 -2.90 -0.13
C VAL A 187 -8.93 -3.02 0.86
N VAL A 188 -8.89 -3.98 1.77
CA VAL A 188 -9.90 -4.08 2.84
C VAL A 188 -9.86 -2.84 3.74
N GLY A 189 -8.66 -2.36 4.10
CA GLY A 189 -8.46 -1.13 4.84
C GLY A 189 -9.04 0.10 4.14
N LEU A 190 -8.89 0.19 2.81
CA LEU A 190 -9.50 1.25 1.98
C LEU A 190 -11.03 1.24 2.10
N VAL A 191 -11.67 0.08 2.00
CA VAL A 191 -13.14 -0.05 2.16
C VAL A 191 -13.57 0.41 3.55
N VAL A 192 -12.87 -0.02 4.60
CA VAL A 192 -13.15 0.40 5.98
C VAL A 192 -12.98 1.91 6.16
N ALA A 193 -11.94 2.51 5.56
CA ALA A 193 -11.73 3.95 5.60
C ALA A 193 -12.87 4.74 4.94
N TRP A 194 -13.38 4.27 3.80
CA TRP A 194 -14.55 4.86 3.14
C TRP A 194 -15.83 4.72 3.97
N LEU A 195 -16.09 3.55 4.55
CA LEU A 195 -17.22 3.35 5.45
C LEU A 195 -17.16 4.31 6.65
N GLN A 196 -15.98 4.48 7.24
CA GLN A 196 -15.78 5.41 8.35
C GLN A 196 -15.99 6.87 7.91
N ALA A 197 -15.49 7.26 6.74
CA ALA A 197 -15.66 8.60 6.20
C ALA A 197 -17.15 8.93 5.96
N CYS A 198 -17.91 8.01 5.35
CA CYS A 198 -19.34 8.16 5.12
C CYS A 198 -20.14 8.29 6.42
N GLN A 199 -19.86 7.43 7.41
CA GLN A 199 -20.51 7.50 8.72
C GLN A 199 -20.23 8.83 9.43
N LEU A 200 -18.99 9.32 9.36
CA LEU A 200 -18.62 10.60 9.96
C LEU A 200 -19.31 11.78 9.28
N CYS A 201 -19.46 11.75 7.96
CA CYS A 201 -20.21 12.76 7.21
C CYS A 201 -21.68 12.78 7.60
N HIS A 202 -22.33 11.62 7.66
CA HIS A 202 -23.72 11.51 8.11
C HIS A 202 -23.91 12.01 9.55
N HIS A 203 -22.95 11.71 10.44
CA HIS A 203 -22.99 12.23 11.81
C HIS A 203 -22.88 13.76 11.86
N VAL A 204 -21.95 14.35 11.09
CA VAL A 204 -21.79 15.82 11.02
C VAL A 204 -23.02 16.48 10.42
N GLU A 205 -23.62 15.87 9.41
CA GLU A 205 -24.87 16.31 8.81
C GLU A 205 -26.01 16.33 9.84
N ASN A 206 -26.22 15.23 10.57
CA ASN A 206 -27.24 15.14 11.62
C ASN A 206 -27.04 16.19 12.71
N VAL A 207 -25.80 16.42 13.16
CA VAL A 207 -25.49 17.45 14.16
C VAL A 207 -25.83 18.84 13.62
N ARG A 208 -25.49 19.13 12.37
CA ARG A 208 -25.87 20.41 11.73
C ARG A 208 -27.38 20.56 11.63
N TYR A 209 -28.09 19.52 11.22
CA TYR A 209 -29.56 19.52 11.17
C TYR A 209 -30.16 19.81 12.55
N GLN A 210 -29.66 19.19 13.61
CA GLN A 210 -30.10 19.46 14.98
C GLN A 210 -29.78 20.88 15.44
N MET A 211 -28.60 21.42 15.09
CA MET A 211 -28.25 22.82 15.39
C MET A 211 -29.15 23.82 14.66
N LEU A 212 -29.58 23.52 13.44
CA LEU A 212 -30.50 24.35 12.66
C LEU A 212 -31.95 24.30 13.18
N HIS A 213 -32.37 23.19 13.78
CA HIS A 213 -33.74 22.98 14.27
C HIS A 213 -33.88 23.12 15.78
N ALA A 214 -32.78 23.32 16.51
CA ALA A 214 -32.82 23.67 17.91
C ALA A 214 -33.55 25.01 18.04
N ALA A 215 -34.67 25.02 18.77
CA ALA A 215 -35.42 26.22 19.03
C ALA A 215 -34.50 27.25 19.69
N LEU A 216 -34.20 28.34 18.98
CA LEU A 216 -33.45 29.47 19.53
C LEU A 216 -34.11 29.87 20.85
N THR A 217 -33.34 29.85 21.93
CA THR A 217 -33.79 30.35 23.23
C THR A 217 -34.16 31.83 23.09
N GLU A 218 -35.11 32.32 23.90
CA GLU A 218 -35.57 33.72 23.81
C GLU A 218 -34.42 34.75 24.00
N GLU A 219 -33.37 34.39 24.74
CA GLU A 219 -32.13 35.18 24.85
C GLU A 219 -31.39 35.32 23.51
N GLU A 220 -31.30 34.25 22.72
CA GLU A 220 -30.59 34.25 21.43
C GLU A 220 -31.41 34.93 20.33
N LYS A 221 -32.75 34.83 20.36
CA LYS A 221 -33.63 35.59 19.45
C LYS A 221 -33.44 37.10 19.58
N GLY A 222 -33.15 37.59 20.79
CA GLY A 222 -32.88 39.02 21.04
C GLY A 222 -31.58 39.53 20.44
N TYR A 223 -30.57 38.66 20.29
CA TYR A 223 -29.27 38.99 19.70
C TYR A 223 -29.31 39.07 18.16
N TYR A 224 -30.07 38.20 17.50
CA TYR A 224 -30.18 38.19 16.03
C TYR A 224 -31.18 39.20 15.47
N THR A 225 -32.15 39.66 16.27
CA THR A 225 -33.17 40.66 15.85
C THR A 225 -32.73 42.12 16.09
N GLY A 226 -31.50 42.35 16.56
CA GLY A 226 -30.95 43.71 16.75
C GLY A 226 -31.69 44.54 17.81
N SER A 227 -32.46 43.90 18.69
CA SER A 227 -33.34 44.59 19.65
C SER A 227 -32.66 44.99 20.96
N LYS A 228 -31.44 44.51 21.25
CA LYS A 228 -30.70 44.93 22.45
C LYS A 228 -29.29 45.40 22.08
N GLY A 229 -29.05 46.67 22.41
CA GLY A 229 -27.78 47.35 22.23
C GLY A 229 -26.61 46.55 22.78
N MET A 230 -25.49 46.70 22.08
CA MET A 230 -24.18 46.14 22.36
C MET A 230 -23.81 46.22 23.85
N GLY A 231 -23.92 45.09 24.54
CA GLY A 231 -23.18 44.78 25.75
C GLY A 231 -22.56 43.42 25.53
N ILE A 232 -21.35 43.38 24.98
CA ILE A 232 -20.58 42.14 24.85
C ILE A 232 -20.12 41.76 26.27
N GLU A 233 -20.95 40.99 26.98
CA GLU A 233 -20.46 40.14 28.05
C GLU A 233 -20.10 38.79 27.43
N GLU A 234 -18.80 38.49 27.42
CA GLU A 234 -18.30 37.13 27.15
C GLU A 234 -18.86 36.18 28.21
N LYS A 235 -19.89 35.40 27.87
CA LYS A 235 -20.25 34.22 28.68
C LYS A 235 -19.30 33.05 28.35
N PRO A 236 -18.74 32.39 29.38
CA PRO A 236 -17.81 31.30 29.21
C PRO A 236 -18.54 30.00 28.87
N GLY A 237 -18.06 29.31 27.84
CA GLY A 237 -18.15 27.86 27.71
C GLY A 237 -19.49 27.29 27.26
N PHE A 238 -19.78 27.36 25.96
CA PHE A 238 -20.67 26.40 25.32
C PHE A 238 -19.99 25.02 25.36
N ARG A 239 -20.21 24.26 26.44
CA ARG A 239 -19.68 22.91 26.58
C ARG A 239 -20.71 21.95 25.98
N TYR A 240 -20.43 21.48 24.77
CA TYR A 240 -21.18 20.38 24.17
C TYR A 240 -20.79 19.10 24.91
N ASP A 241 -21.53 18.78 25.97
CA ASP A 241 -21.41 17.52 26.69
C ASP A 241 -22.04 16.43 25.81
N GLY A 242 -21.21 15.76 25.00
CA GLY A 242 -21.63 14.72 24.04
C GLY A 242 -22.22 13.45 24.68
N ARG A 243 -23.15 13.57 25.63
CA ARG A 243 -23.98 12.49 26.14
C ARG A 243 -25.34 12.54 25.46
N TYR A 244 -25.50 11.78 24.40
CA TYR A 244 -26.80 11.22 24.05
C TYR A 244 -26.57 9.79 23.55
N GLY A 245 -27.14 8.83 24.28
CA GLY A 245 -27.15 7.43 23.93
C GLY A 245 -27.00 6.52 25.15
N ASP A 246 -27.97 6.56 26.07
CA ASP A 246 -28.30 5.43 26.96
C ASP A 246 -29.77 5.45 27.43
N GLU A 247 -30.60 6.38 26.96
CA GLU A 247 -32.04 6.35 27.22
C GLU A 247 -32.78 6.58 25.90
N MET A 248 -33.01 5.48 25.17
CA MET A 248 -34.22 5.21 24.40
C MET A 248 -34.05 3.82 23.75
N GLU A 249 -34.64 2.84 24.44
CA GLU A 249 -35.04 1.47 24.01
C GLU A 249 -33.98 0.46 23.55
#